data_AF-A0A075M8V2-F1
#
_entry.id   AF-A0A075M8V2-F1
#
_cell.length_a   1.000
_cell.length_b   1.000
_cell.length_c   1.000
_cell.angle_alpha   90.00
_cell.angle_beta   90.00
_cell.angle_gamma   90.00
#
_symmetry.space_group_name_H-M   'P 1'
#
loop_
_entity.id
_entity.type
_entity.pdbx_description
1 polymer ?
#
loop_
_entity_poly.entity_id
_entity_poly.type
_entity_poly.pdbx_seq_one_letter_code
_entity_poly.pdbx_strand_id
1 'polypeptide(L)'
;MILSKHILEVPYAEEIEDPVLRNTLLEAWEWKRLEIFVIAISNTSQIENLYEHRRIHEKNLSQNYAQLAANKTWLALKENASDKILVALQRYKIAVQHYGKGTGKNAPRYRKDAQVALKEATAAIPCWVMSHLQVSESMPAELGLFDLVIVDEASQSSIDVLPVLMRAKKLLVVGDNKQVSPSNVGLASAQIDVLRNRYLHGQPHAAYLTPDMSLYDMASSIYESSVMLLEHFRCHPAIISYSNKNFYGNRIKPMRLSKKSEQLSPALVAIYTPQGYRESKNSKHINRIEAKAIIEEMKLLLKDERYANRSIGVISLLGPAQAEFIQSEALNEFGAGTLTQVQFACGDASAFQGAERDIIFLSMVADPQNCHALSRSDHEQRFNVAASRARERMYLVHSVSRDHISPKDLRLNLLNHFYDLQEDQKASFEAKLDLCESEFEKSVFTTLHEMGYTVTPQVKVGSYRIDLVVESDGDQRLAVECDGDSYHGPEQWHDDMTRQRALERAGWTFWRCFASSWFIERENMIMSLKEKLDAMGIKPTHGMSSLIQDVEHKVWVDDESEMSAENDIEKDLLIV
;
A
#
# COMPACT_ATOMS: atom_id res chain seq x y z
N MET A 1 -45.08 38.75 -13.93
CA MET A 1 -45.62 37.45 -14.42
C MET A 1 -46.13 37.50 -15.87
N ILE A 2 -46.53 38.65 -16.43
CA ILE A 2 -46.97 38.72 -17.85
C ILE A 2 -45.76 38.78 -18.82
N LEU A 3 -44.67 39.46 -18.44
CA LEU A 3 -43.42 39.52 -19.22
C LEU A 3 -42.73 38.15 -19.41
N SER A 4 -42.76 37.27 -18.41
CA SER A 4 -42.06 35.97 -18.48
C SER A 4 -42.73 34.97 -19.43
N LYS A 5 -44.03 35.14 -19.72
CA LYS A 5 -44.77 34.26 -20.63
C LYS A 5 -44.67 34.73 -22.09
N HIS A 6 -44.63 36.06 -22.30
CA HIS A 6 -44.45 36.65 -23.62
C HIS A 6 -43.07 36.36 -24.22
N ILE A 7 -42.03 36.27 -23.39
CA ILE A 7 -40.70 35.85 -23.83
C ILE A 7 -40.80 34.47 -24.50
N LEU A 8 -41.49 33.49 -23.91
CA LEU A 8 -41.48 32.09 -24.38
C LEU A 8 -42.22 31.79 -25.70
N GLU A 9 -43.15 32.65 -26.15
CA GLU A 9 -44.12 32.29 -27.20
C GLU A 9 -44.16 33.26 -28.40
N VAL A 10 -43.64 34.49 -28.28
CA VAL A 10 -43.76 35.53 -29.32
C VAL A 10 -42.36 35.91 -29.85
N PRO A 11 -42.10 35.82 -31.17
CA PRO A 11 -40.86 36.33 -31.75
C PRO A 11 -40.70 37.80 -31.40
N TYR A 12 -39.48 38.21 -31.05
CA TYR A 12 -39.11 39.61 -30.83
C TYR A 12 -39.78 40.52 -31.86
N ALA A 13 -40.64 41.44 -31.41
CA ALA A 13 -41.26 42.44 -32.26
C ALA A 13 -40.32 43.64 -32.37
N GLU A 14 -39.98 44.05 -33.59
CA GLU A 14 -39.12 45.21 -33.84
C GLU A 14 -39.70 46.53 -33.28
N GLU A 15 -40.95 46.57 -32.85
CA GLU A 15 -41.71 47.77 -32.47
C GLU A 15 -41.50 48.24 -31.00
N ILE A 16 -40.31 48.02 -30.41
CA ILE A 16 -39.96 48.62 -29.12
C ILE A 16 -39.20 49.93 -29.39
N GLU A 17 -39.85 51.07 -29.14
CA GLU A 17 -39.32 52.42 -29.41
C GLU A 17 -38.15 52.84 -28.51
N ASP A 18 -37.88 52.11 -27.41
CA ASP A 18 -36.78 52.41 -26.48
C ASP A 18 -35.53 51.57 -26.80
N PRO A 19 -34.44 52.17 -27.31
CA PRO A 19 -33.24 51.46 -27.75
C PRO A 19 -32.46 50.74 -26.65
N VAL A 20 -32.61 51.14 -25.38
CA VAL A 20 -31.93 50.49 -24.24
C VAL A 20 -32.66 49.20 -23.87
N LEU A 21 -33.99 49.25 -23.81
CA LEU A 21 -34.84 48.07 -23.64
C LEU A 21 -34.72 47.12 -24.83
N ARG A 22 -34.53 47.67 -26.04
CA ARG A 22 -34.44 46.92 -27.29
C ARG A 22 -33.28 45.91 -27.32
N ASN A 23 -32.08 46.35 -26.96
CA ASN A 23 -30.89 45.49 -26.96
C ASN A 23 -30.88 44.52 -25.77
N THR A 24 -31.27 45.00 -24.59
CA THR A 24 -31.33 44.15 -23.38
C THR A 24 -32.41 43.06 -23.47
N LEU A 25 -33.54 43.31 -24.13
CA LEU A 25 -34.57 42.29 -24.37
C LEU A 25 -34.17 41.26 -25.42
N LEU A 26 -33.47 41.68 -26.50
CA LEU A 26 -32.96 40.76 -27.50
C LEU A 26 -31.90 39.83 -26.90
N GLU A 27 -30.94 40.40 -26.17
CA GLU A 27 -29.92 39.64 -25.44
C GLU A 27 -30.57 38.69 -24.42
N ALA A 28 -31.53 39.17 -23.62
CA ALA A 28 -32.24 38.32 -22.66
C ALA A 28 -33.02 37.18 -23.33
N TRP A 29 -33.60 37.42 -24.51
CA TRP A 29 -34.28 36.40 -25.30
C TRP A 29 -33.31 35.37 -25.88
N GLU A 30 -32.20 35.82 -26.45
CA GLU A 30 -31.14 34.94 -26.96
C GLU A 30 -30.55 34.09 -25.84
N TRP A 31 -30.25 34.68 -24.68
CA TRP A 31 -29.83 33.98 -23.48
C TRP A 31 -30.86 32.93 -23.05
N LYS A 32 -32.15 33.27 -23.02
CA LYS A 32 -33.19 32.31 -22.62
C LYS A 32 -33.34 31.17 -23.63
N ARG A 33 -33.19 31.43 -24.93
CA ARG A 33 -33.18 30.40 -25.97
C ARG A 33 -31.99 29.45 -25.83
N LEU A 34 -30.80 29.99 -25.57
CA LEU A 34 -29.60 29.20 -25.33
C LEU A 34 -29.73 28.36 -24.06
N GLU A 35 -30.25 28.94 -22.97
CA GLU A 35 -30.52 28.23 -21.72
C GLU A 35 -31.47 27.05 -21.94
N ILE A 36 -32.62 27.28 -22.61
CA ILE A 36 -33.59 26.22 -22.92
C ILE A 36 -32.97 25.16 -23.83
N PHE A 37 -32.17 25.55 -24.82
CA PHE A 37 -31.49 24.61 -25.69
C PHE A 37 -30.52 23.73 -24.91
N VAL A 38 -29.70 24.31 -24.04
CA VAL A 38 -28.76 23.56 -23.20
C VAL A 38 -29.49 22.64 -22.23
N ILE A 39 -30.59 23.08 -21.61
CA ILE A 39 -31.44 22.23 -20.76
C ILE A 39 -32.03 21.07 -21.58
N ALA A 40 -32.47 21.31 -22.81
CA ALA A 40 -33.07 20.28 -23.66
C ALA A 40 -32.08 19.19 -24.10
N ILE A 41 -30.79 19.51 -24.21
CA ILE A 41 -29.72 18.55 -24.53
C ILE A 41 -29.03 18.00 -23.27
N SER A 42 -29.25 18.62 -22.11
CA SER A 42 -28.78 18.17 -20.80
C SER A 42 -29.41 16.83 -20.45
N ASN A 43 -28.60 15.78 -20.46
CA ASN A 43 -29.01 14.41 -20.07
C ASN A 43 -28.45 14.02 -18.70
N THR A 44 -28.23 14.99 -17.81
CA THR A 44 -27.55 14.79 -16.52
C THR A 44 -28.20 13.70 -15.68
N SER A 45 -29.52 13.71 -15.54
CA SER A 45 -30.27 12.69 -14.80
C SER A 45 -30.17 11.29 -15.41
N GLN A 46 -30.14 11.19 -16.75
CA GLN A 46 -29.94 9.92 -17.44
C GLN A 46 -28.52 9.39 -17.24
N ILE A 47 -27.51 10.26 -17.28
CA ILE A 47 -26.11 9.92 -17.03
C ILE A 47 -25.93 9.43 -15.59
N GLU A 48 -26.49 10.13 -14.59
CA GLU A 48 -26.47 9.71 -13.19
C GLU A 48 -27.12 8.33 -12.99
N ASN A 49 -28.27 8.10 -13.62
CA ASN A 49 -28.96 6.81 -13.58
C ASN A 49 -28.10 5.68 -14.20
N LEU A 50 -27.46 5.95 -15.35
CA LEU A 50 -26.54 5.01 -15.98
C LEU A 50 -25.33 4.70 -15.09
N TYR A 51 -24.80 5.68 -14.35
CA TYR A 51 -23.71 5.44 -13.39
C TYR A 51 -24.14 4.53 -12.24
N GLU A 52 -25.31 4.76 -11.63
CA GLU A 52 -25.81 3.89 -10.56
C GLU A 52 -26.12 2.48 -11.07
N HIS A 53 -26.75 2.34 -12.25
CA HIS A 53 -26.94 1.04 -12.87
C HIS A 53 -25.61 0.32 -13.13
N ARG A 54 -24.62 1.03 -13.69
CA ARG A 54 -23.27 0.48 -13.90
C ARG A 54 -22.69 -0.03 -12.57
N ARG A 55 -22.73 0.77 -11.51
CA ARG A 55 -22.19 0.39 -10.19
C ARG A 55 -22.86 -0.87 -9.64
N ILE A 56 -24.19 -0.96 -9.74
CA ILE A 56 -24.96 -2.13 -9.34
C ILE A 56 -24.56 -3.35 -10.18
N HIS A 57 -24.46 -3.21 -11.49
CA HIS A 57 -24.10 -4.30 -12.40
C HIS A 57 -22.66 -4.78 -12.17
N GLU A 58 -21.68 -3.88 -11.98
CA GLU A 58 -20.29 -4.24 -11.67
C GLU A 58 -20.18 -5.01 -10.35
N LYS A 59 -20.90 -4.55 -9.31
CA LYS A 59 -20.97 -5.26 -8.02
C LYS A 59 -21.57 -6.66 -8.18
N ASN A 60 -22.71 -6.76 -8.86
CA ASN A 60 -23.39 -8.03 -9.10
C ASN A 60 -22.51 -8.96 -9.94
N LEU A 61 -21.82 -8.44 -10.95
CA LEU A 61 -20.90 -9.21 -11.79
C LEU A 61 -19.76 -9.80 -10.97
N SER A 62 -19.13 -9.01 -10.11
CA SER A 62 -18.07 -9.47 -9.20
C SER A 62 -18.55 -10.60 -8.28
N GLN A 63 -19.71 -10.40 -7.62
CA GLN A 63 -20.30 -11.40 -6.72
C GLN A 63 -20.69 -12.69 -7.46
N ASN A 64 -21.31 -12.56 -8.64
CA ASN A 64 -21.71 -13.68 -9.46
C ASN A 64 -20.50 -14.46 -10.00
N TYR A 65 -19.40 -13.78 -10.37
CA TYR A 65 -18.17 -14.45 -10.78
C TYR A 65 -17.55 -15.25 -9.64
N ALA A 66 -17.46 -14.66 -8.44
CA ALA A 66 -16.95 -15.35 -7.27
C ALA A 66 -17.81 -16.58 -6.93
N GLN A 67 -19.14 -16.43 -6.94
CA GLN A 67 -20.07 -17.51 -6.70
C GLN A 67 -19.99 -18.60 -7.78
N LEU A 68 -19.87 -18.21 -9.05
CA LEU A 68 -19.73 -19.13 -10.17
C LEU A 68 -18.45 -19.94 -10.05
N ALA A 69 -17.32 -19.31 -9.71
CA ALA A 69 -16.05 -19.98 -9.50
C ALA A 69 -16.13 -20.99 -8.34
N ALA A 70 -16.74 -20.60 -7.21
CA ALA A 70 -16.98 -21.48 -6.07
C ALA A 70 -17.89 -22.65 -6.46
N ASN A 71 -19.01 -22.39 -7.12
CA ASN A 71 -19.96 -23.42 -7.54
C ASN A 71 -19.35 -24.39 -8.54
N LYS A 72 -18.57 -23.91 -9.53
CA LYS A 72 -17.84 -24.76 -10.47
C LYS A 72 -16.82 -25.64 -9.75
N THR A 73 -16.12 -25.09 -8.76
CA THR A 73 -15.15 -25.83 -7.94
C THR A 73 -15.84 -26.94 -7.15
N TRP A 74 -16.96 -26.64 -6.50
CA TRP A 74 -17.75 -27.63 -5.74
C TRP A 74 -18.42 -28.67 -6.63
N LEU A 75 -18.90 -28.28 -7.81
CA LEU A 75 -19.48 -29.19 -8.79
C LEU A 75 -18.41 -30.17 -9.31
N ALA A 76 -17.28 -29.65 -9.77
CA ALA A 76 -16.16 -30.48 -10.22
C ALA A 76 -15.67 -31.42 -9.10
N LEU A 77 -15.58 -30.91 -7.87
CA LEU A 77 -15.27 -31.74 -6.71
C LEU A 77 -16.31 -32.84 -6.54
N LYS A 78 -17.61 -32.54 -6.59
CA LYS A 78 -18.68 -33.53 -6.41
C LYS A 78 -18.74 -34.56 -7.54
N GLU A 79 -18.55 -34.14 -8.78
CA GLU A 79 -18.50 -35.02 -9.96
C GLU A 79 -17.30 -35.98 -9.87
N ASN A 80 -16.17 -35.48 -9.37
CA ASN A 80 -14.96 -36.28 -9.21
C ASN A 80 -14.93 -37.07 -7.89
N ALA A 81 -15.62 -36.62 -6.83
CA ALA A 81 -15.56 -37.19 -5.47
C ALA A 81 -16.37 -38.47 -5.34
N SER A 82 -15.86 -39.55 -5.91
CA SER A 82 -16.26 -40.90 -5.51
C SER A 82 -16.02 -41.12 -4.00
N ASP A 83 -16.76 -42.04 -3.38
CA ASP A 83 -16.56 -42.42 -1.97
C ASP A 83 -15.09 -42.77 -1.67
N LYS A 84 -14.39 -43.36 -2.64
CA LYS A 84 -12.97 -43.67 -2.55
C LYS A 84 -12.10 -42.42 -2.35
N ILE A 85 -12.41 -41.33 -3.05
CA ILE A 85 -11.67 -40.07 -2.97
C ILE A 85 -11.94 -39.36 -1.65
N LEU A 86 -13.18 -39.32 -1.18
CA LEU A 86 -13.50 -38.74 0.13
C LEU A 86 -12.78 -39.47 1.26
N VAL A 87 -12.77 -40.80 1.21
CA VAL A 87 -12.02 -41.64 2.15
C VAL A 87 -10.51 -41.44 2.01
N ALA A 88 -9.99 -41.22 0.80
CA ALA A 88 -8.59 -40.87 0.57
C ALA A 88 -8.23 -39.50 1.18
N LEU A 89 -9.07 -38.49 1.02
CA LEU A 89 -8.86 -37.16 1.62
C LEU A 89 -8.87 -37.20 3.14
N GLN A 90 -9.77 -37.98 3.72
CA GLN A 90 -9.82 -38.17 5.18
C GLN A 90 -8.56 -38.91 5.68
N ARG A 91 -8.11 -39.95 4.97
CA ARG A 91 -6.84 -40.64 5.26
C ARG A 91 -5.64 -39.69 5.17
N TYR A 92 -5.60 -38.86 4.13
CA TYR A 92 -4.56 -37.84 3.96
C TYR A 92 -4.54 -36.85 5.13
N LYS A 93 -5.70 -36.30 5.51
CA LYS A 93 -5.83 -35.38 6.64
C LYS A 93 -5.29 -35.99 7.94
N ILE A 94 -5.67 -37.23 8.24
CA ILE A 94 -5.21 -37.96 9.43
C ILE A 94 -3.68 -38.16 9.37
N ALA A 95 -3.16 -38.60 8.24
CA ALA A 95 -1.73 -38.85 8.05
C ALA A 95 -0.90 -37.56 8.22
N VAL A 96 -1.33 -36.43 7.65
CA VAL A 96 -0.66 -35.13 7.80
C VAL A 96 -0.70 -34.63 9.25
N GLN A 97 -1.84 -34.77 9.93
CA GLN A 97 -1.97 -34.38 11.34
C GLN A 97 -1.01 -35.18 12.24
N HIS A 98 -0.87 -36.47 12.00
CA HIS A 98 0.06 -37.32 12.77
C HIS A 98 1.53 -37.15 12.35
N TYR A 99 1.80 -36.75 11.11
CA TYR A 99 3.15 -36.43 10.66
C TYR A 99 3.72 -35.23 11.42
N GLY A 100 2.91 -34.17 11.62
CA GLY A 100 3.31 -33.00 12.41
C GLY A 100 4.62 -32.38 11.92
N LYS A 101 5.62 -32.26 12.81
CA LYS A 101 6.96 -31.74 12.48
C LYS A 101 7.91 -32.77 11.83
N GLY A 102 7.46 -33.99 11.57
CA GLY A 102 8.28 -35.04 10.94
C GLY A 102 9.39 -35.63 11.81
N THR A 103 9.46 -35.29 13.10
CA THR A 103 10.54 -35.73 14.02
C THR A 103 10.24 -37.01 14.80
N GLY A 104 9.02 -37.54 14.69
CA GLY A 104 8.60 -38.75 15.41
C GLY A 104 9.10 -40.04 14.76
N LYS A 105 9.28 -41.10 15.56
CA LYS A 105 9.70 -42.43 15.07
C LYS A 105 8.78 -43.01 13.98
N ASN A 106 7.50 -42.65 13.99
CA ASN A 106 6.50 -43.09 13.01
C ASN A 106 6.32 -42.11 11.83
N ALA A 107 7.06 -41.00 11.78
CA ALA A 107 6.94 -40.01 10.73
C ALA A 107 7.13 -40.58 9.31
N PRO A 108 8.07 -41.51 9.04
CA PRO A 108 8.21 -42.12 7.72
C PRO A 108 6.95 -42.89 7.29
N ARG A 109 6.27 -43.54 8.24
CA ARG A 109 5.03 -44.26 7.97
C ARG A 109 3.91 -43.29 7.60
N TYR A 110 3.68 -42.27 8.42
CA TYR A 110 2.65 -41.27 8.16
C TYR A 110 2.90 -40.48 6.86
N ARG A 111 4.16 -40.21 6.52
CA ARG A 111 4.53 -39.65 5.21
C ARG A 111 4.08 -40.56 4.07
N LYS A 112 4.38 -41.86 4.16
CA LYS A 112 3.99 -42.84 3.14
C LYS A 112 2.46 -42.96 3.03
N ASP A 113 1.77 -42.99 4.16
CA ASP A 113 0.30 -43.03 4.20
C ASP A 113 -0.30 -41.78 3.55
N ALA A 114 0.28 -40.60 3.82
CA ALA A 114 -0.12 -39.34 3.19
C ALA A 114 0.12 -39.36 1.67
N GLN A 115 1.27 -39.86 1.20
CA GLN A 115 1.57 -39.99 -0.23
C GLN A 115 0.58 -40.90 -0.96
N VAL A 116 0.28 -42.07 -0.38
CA VAL A 116 -0.68 -43.02 -0.95
C VAL A 116 -2.07 -42.42 -1.03
N ALA A 117 -2.54 -41.82 0.06
CA ALA A 117 -3.84 -41.18 0.12
C ALA A 117 -3.95 -39.99 -0.85
N LEU A 118 -2.89 -39.18 -0.95
CA LEU A 118 -2.88 -38.03 -1.84
C LEU A 118 -2.89 -38.48 -3.30
N LYS A 119 -2.11 -39.49 -3.68
CA LYS A 119 -2.11 -40.06 -5.04
C LYS A 119 -3.51 -40.49 -5.50
N GLU A 120 -4.32 -41.03 -4.59
CA GLU A 120 -5.71 -41.41 -4.90
C GLU A 120 -6.65 -40.21 -5.07
N ALA A 121 -6.33 -39.07 -4.44
CA ALA A 121 -7.18 -37.90 -4.41
C ALA A 121 -6.74 -36.75 -5.34
N THR A 122 -5.47 -36.71 -5.79
CA THR A 122 -4.90 -35.56 -6.51
C THR A 122 -5.70 -35.19 -7.75
N ALA A 123 -6.07 -36.18 -8.56
CA ALA A 123 -6.79 -35.97 -9.83
C ALA A 123 -8.23 -35.46 -9.65
N ALA A 124 -8.80 -35.60 -8.46
CA ALA A 124 -10.20 -35.25 -8.20
C ALA A 124 -10.38 -33.83 -7.69
N ILE A 125 -9.34 -33.27 -7.06
CA ILE A 125 -9.36 -31.92 -6.51
C ILE A 125 -8.87 -30.93 -7.59
N PRO A 126 -9.67 -29.91 -7.94
CA PRO A 126 -9.35 -28.98 -9.02
C PRO A 126 -8.22 -28.00 -8.69
N CYS A 127 -7.95 -27.74 -7.40
CA CYS A 127 -6.93 -26.77 -6.97
C CYS A 127 -6.31 -27.18 -5.64
N TRP A 128 -4.97 -27.08 -5.55
CA TRP A 128 -4.18 -27.38 -4.35
C TRP A 128 -3.35 -26.17 -3.93
N VAL A 129 -3.35 -25.88 -2.63
CA VAL A 129 -2.53 -24.81 -2.03
C VAL A 129 -1.61 -25.47 -0.98
N MET A 130 -0.30 -25.46 -1.23
CA MET A 130 0.70 -26.20 -0.43
C MET A 130 2.04 -25.48 -0.45
N SER A 131 2.89 -25.68 0.57
CA SER A 131 4.28 -25.20 0.54
C SER A 131 5.18 -26.11 -0.31
N HIS A 132 6.35 -25.61 -0.75
CA HIS A 132 7.30 -26.39 -1.57
C HIS A 132 7.71 -27.71 -0.93
N LEU A 133 7.94 -27.69 0.38
CA LEU A 133 8.30 -28.88 1.14
C LEU A 133 7.15 -29.89 1.13
N GLN A 134 5.91 -29.44 1.38
CA GLN A 134 4.75 -30.33 1.36
C GLN A 134 4.57 -30.98 -0.01
N VAL A 135 4.72 -30.22 -1.11
CA VAL A 135 4.63 -30.78 -2.47
C VAL A 135 5.68 -31.89 -2.67
N SER A 136 6.93 -31.68 -2.24
CA SER A 136 7.98 -32.69 -2.33
C SER A 136 7.75 -33.90 -1.43
N GLU A 137 7.13 -33.69 -0.27
CA GLU A 137 6.86 -34.72 0.72
C GLU A 137 5.66 -35.60 0.39
N SER A 138 4.58 -35.03 -0.16
CA SER A 138 3.30 -35.72 -0.30
C SER A 138 2.84 -35.96 -1.73
N MET A 139 3.17 -35.08 -2.68
CA MET A 139 2.62 -35.19 -4.05
C MET A 139 3.36 -36.25 -4.88
N PRO A 140 2.64 -36.99 -5.75
CA PRO A 140 3.25 -37.92 -6.70
C PRO A 140 4.38 -37.26 -7.50
N ALA A 141 5.47 -37.99 -7.73
CA ALA A 141 6.61 -37.54 -8.55
C ALA A 141 6.32 -37.74 -10.06
N GLU A 142 5.14 -37.33 -10.51
CA GLU A 142 4.68 -37.45 -11.89
C GLU A 142 4.86 -36.10 -12.60
N LEU A 143 5.51 -36.12 -13.77
CA LEU A 143 5.77 -34.90 -14.55
C LEU A 143 4.47 -34.38 -15.17
N GLY A 144 4.30 -33.05 -15.16
CA GLY A 144 3.11 -32.42 -15.76
C GLY A 144 1.78 -32.82 -15.10
N LEU A 145 1.81 -33.16 -13.80
CA LEU A 145 0.65 -33.50 -12.99
C LEU A 145 -0.43 -32.40 -12.96
N PHE A 146 -0.02 -31.12 -13.05
CA PHE A 146 -0.91 -29.97 -13.02
C PHE A 146 -0.85 -29.17 -14.32
N ASP A 147 -2.00 -28.72 -14.81
CA ASP A 147 -2.08 -27.88 -16.01
C ASP A 147 -1.46 -26.49 -15.79
N LEU A 148 -1.54 -25.98 -14.56
CA LEU A 148 -0.96 -24.71 -14.14
C LEU A 148 -0.42 -24.83 -12.71
N VAL A 149 0.80 -24.36 -12.50
CA VAL A 149 1.37 -24.12 -11.17
C VAL A 149 1.64 -22.63 -11.02
N ILE A 150 1.17 -22.05 -9.92
CA ILE A 150 1.44 -20.67 -9.53
C ILE A 150 2.43 -20.72 -8.37
N VAL A 151 3.59 -20.10 -8.53
CA VAL A 151 4.56 -19.90 -7.45
C VAL A 151 4.53 -18.44 -7.06
N ASP A 152 3.95 -18.17 -5.89
CA ASP A 152 3.95 -16.85 -5.28
C ASP A 152 5.22 -16.63 -4.47
N GLU A 153 5.62 -15.36 -4.28
CA GLU A 153 6.87 -14.99 -3.59
C GLU A 153 8.10 -15.73 -4.15
N ALA A 154 8.16 -15.88 -5.47
CA ALA A 154 9.19 -16.62 -6.18
C ALA A 154 10.61 -16.06 -5.97
N SER A 155 10.73 -14.77 -5.61
CA SER A 155 12.02 -14.18 -5.24
C SER A 155 12.58 -14.76 -3.93
N GLN A 156 11.77 -15.42 -3.09
CA GLN A 156 12.19 -16.14 -1.88
C GLN A 156 12.39 -17.65 -2.10
N SER A 157 12.15 -18.13 -3.31
CA SER A 157 12.24 -19.56 -3.61
C SER A 157 13.61 -19.85 -4.20
N SER A 158 14.40 -20.70 -3.55
CA SER A 158 15.65 -21.22 -4.13
C SER A 158 15.36 -22.27 -5.21
N ILE A 159 16.42 -22.90 -5.72
CA ILE A 159 16.34 -24.06 -6.61
C ILE A 159 15.55 -25.25 -6.04
N ASP A 160 15.28 -25.28 -4.73
CA ASP A 160 14.50 -26.35 -4.08
C ASP A 160 13.04 -26.43 -4.58
N VAL A 161 12.57 -25.42 -5.33
CA VAL A 161 11.26 -25.42 -5.99
C VAL A 161 11.22 -26.31 -7.24
N LEU A 162 12.36 -26.79 -7.75
CA LEU A 162 12.44 -27.58 -9.00
C LEU A 162 11.46 -28.77 -9.06
N PRO A 163 11.25 -29.57 -7.98
CA PRO A 163 10.23 -30.63 -7.99
C PRO A 163 8.81 -30.12 -8.23
N VAL A 164 8.50 -28.89 -7.81
CA VAL A 164 7.20 -28.24 -8.05
C VAL A 164 7.08 -27.88 -9.53
N LEU A 165 8.13 -27.30 -10.11
CA LEU A 165 8.16 -26.90 -11.53
C LEU A 165 7.97 -28.10 -12.47
N MET A 166 8.62 -29.22 -12.15
CA MET A 166 8.54 -30.46 -12.95
C MET A 166 7.14 -31.07 -13.01
N ARG A 167 6.27 -30.74 -12.05
CA ARG A 167 4.86 -31.16 -12.01
C ARG A 167 3.94 -30.23 -12.81
N ALA A 168 4.45 -29.16 -13.40
CA ALA A 168 3.65 -28.16 -14.10
C ALA A 168 3.69 -28.38 -15.63
N LYS A 169 2.55 -28.25 -16.31
CA LYS A 169 2.49 -28.06 -17.77
C LYS A 169 2.66 -26.58 -18.15
N LYS A 170 2.16 -25.68 -17.30
CA LYS A 170 2.35 -24.22 -17.39
C LYS A 170 2.75 -23.66 -16.03
N LEU A 171 3.59 -22.64 -16.04
CA LEU A 171 4.11 -22.00 -14.84
C LEU A 171 3.74 -20.51 -14.84
N LEU A 172 3.21 -20.02 -13.73
CA LEU A 172 3.08 -18.60 -13.43
C LEU A 172 3.98 -18.29 -12.23
N VAL A 173 5.00 -17.46 -12.45
CA VAL A 173 5.95 -17.03 -11.42
C VAL A 173 5.57 -15.62 -10.99
N VAL A 174 5.25 -15.45 -9.71
CA VAL A 174 4.90 -14.15 -9.11
C VAL A 174 5.95 -13.83 -8.05
N GLY A 175 6.54 -12.65 -8.13
CA GLY A 175 7.59 -12.23 -7.19
C GLY A 175 8.16 -10.87 -7.55
N ASP A 176 9.12 -10.43 -6.75
CA ASP A 176 9.76 -9.12 -6.87
C ASP A 176 11.27 -9.24 -6.62
N ASN A 177 12.08 -8.95 -7.63
CA ASN A 177 13.55 -9.01 -7.54
C ASN A 177 14.17 -7.90 -6.69
N LYS A 178 13.38 -6.89 -6.30
CA LYS A 178 13.79 -5.84 -5.35
C LYS A 178 13.49 -6.21 -3.91
N GLN A 179 12.91 -7.38 -3.63
CA GLN A 179 12.71 -7.90 -2.28
C GLN A 179 13.73 -8.99 -1.94
N VAL A 180 13.79 -9.39 -0.66
CA VAL A 180 14.84 -10.28 -0.14
C VAL A 180 14.84 -11.63 -0.87
N SER A 181 16.02 -11.99 -1.39
CA SER A 181 16.32 -13.30 -1.98
C SER A 181 16.80 -14.31 -0.92
N PRO A 182 16.74 -15.64 -1.19
CA PRO A 182 17.22 -16.65 -0.25
C PRO A 182 18.70 -16.44 0.03
N SER A 183 19.08 -16.28 1.29
CA SER A 183 20.49 -16.14 1.68
C SER A 183 21.02 -17.47 2.19
N ASN A 184 21.80 -18.16 1.35
CA ASN A 184 22.50 -19.38 1.73
C ASN A 184 23.87 -19.02 2.33
N VAL A 185 23.84 -18.48 3.56
CA VAL A 185 25.04 -18.11 4.31
C VAL A 185 25.85 -19.38 4.65
N GLY A 186 27.10 -19.43 4.22
CA GLY A 186 28.06 -20.49 4.61
C GLY A 186 28.34 -21.57 3.57
N LEU A 187 27.74 -21.51 2.37
CA LEU A 187 28.12 -22.41 1.28
C LEU A 187 29.39 -21.90 0.57
N ALA A 188 30.41 -22.74 0.44
CA ALA A 188 31.62 -22.40 -0.28
C ALA A 188 31.34 -22.38 -1.79
N SER A 189 31.40 -21.19 -2.41
CA SER A 189 31.18 -20.99 -3.85
C SER A 189 32.01 -21.95 -4.72
N ALA A 190 33.27 -22.22 -4.33
CA ALA A 190 34.12 -23.20 -5.01
C ALA A 190 33.52 -24.62 -5.05
N GLN A 191 32.84 -25.07 -3.99
CA GLN A 191 32.16 -26.37 -3.97
C GLN A 191 30.95 -26.38 -4.91
N ILE A 192 30.20 -25.27 -4.96
CA ILE A 192 29.07 -25.10 -5.88
C ILE A 192 29.56 -25.19 -7.33
N ASP A 193 30.64 -24.50 -7.67
CA ASP A 193 31.22 -24.54 -9.02
C ASP A 193 31.67 -25.94 -9.42
N VAL A 194 32.30 -26.69 -8.51
CA VAL A 194 32.70 -28.09 -8.76
C VAL A 194 31.48 -28.97 -9.04
N LEU A 195 30.41 -28.84 -8.25
CA LEU A 195 29.17 -29.60 -8.45
C LEU A 195 28.48 -29.22 -9.75
N ARG A 196 28.39 -27.91 -10.06
CA ARG A 196 27.82 -27.39 -11.30
C ARG A 196 28.56 -27.95 -12.51
N ASN A 197 29.89 -27.85 -12.51
CA ASN A 197 30.71 -28.33 -13.63
C ASN A 197 30.65 -29.86 -13.79
N ARG A 198 30.43 -30.61 -12.70
CA ARG A 198 30.32 -32.07 -12.74
C ARG A 198 28.95 -32.55 -13.24
N TYR A 199 27.86 -31.98 -12.72
CA TYR A 199 26.51 -32.51 -12.93
C TYR A 199 25.67 -31.72 -13.93
N LEU A 200 25.98 -30.44 -14.15
CA LEU A 200 25.24 -29.55 -15.04
C LEU A 200 26.07 -29.18 -16.29
N HIS A 201 27.05 -30.01 -16.66
CA HIS A 201 27.84 -29.81 -17.86
C HIS A 201 26.94 -29.83 -19.11
N GLY A 202 27.00 -28.77 -19.93
CA GLY A 202 26.17 -28.63 -21.13
C GLY A 202 24.71 -28.26 -20.88
N GLN A 203 24.32 -28.04 -19.62
CA GLN A 203 22.98 -27.56 -19.28
C GLN A 203 22.88 -26.06 -19.63
N PRO A 204 21.88 -25.64 -20.43
CA PRO A 204 21.62 -24.23 -20.68
C PRO A 204 21.40 -23.48 -19.37
N HIS A 205 21.95 -22.27 -19.27
CA HIS A 205 21.78 -21.40 -18.09
C HIS A 205 22.22 -22.03 -16.76
N ALA A 206 23.13 -23.01 -16.77
CA ALA A 206 23.63 -23.68 -15.55
C ALA A 206 24.20 -22.70 -14.49
N ALA A 207 24.70 -21.55 -14.91
CA ALA A 207 25.20 -20.49 -14.03
C ALA A 207 24.12 -19.92 -13.10
N TYR A 208 22.83 -20.03 -13.47
CA TYR A 208 21.69 -19.55 -12.67
C TYR A 208 21.04 -20.66 -11.85
N LEU A 209 21.46 -21.92 -12.01
CA LEU A 209 20.99 -23.08 -11.25
C LEU A 209 21.81 -23.26 -9.98
N THR A 210 21.94 -22.20 -9.19
CA THR A 210 22.73 -22.18 -7.96
C THR A 210 21.85 -21.83 -6.76
N PRO A 211 22.22 -22.25 -5.53
CA PRO A 211 21.40 -22.01 -4.35
C PRO A 211 21.20 -20.53 -3.99
N ASP A 212 22.07 -19.64 -4.47
CA ASP A 212 22.02 -18.18 -4.26
C ASP A 212 21.08 -17.46 -5.26
N MET A 213 20.59 -18.15 -6.28
CA MET A 213 19.64 -17.59 -7.26
C MET A 213 18.21 -17.94 -6.86
N SER A 214 17.30 -16.97 -6.97
CA SER A 214 15.87 -17.20 -6.76
C SER A 214 15.18 -17.77 -8.01
N LEU A 215 13.99 -18.35 -7.83
CA LEU A 215 13.14 -18.77 -8.95
C LEU A 215 12.81 -17.58 -9.87
N TYR A 216 12.61 -16.40 -9.28
CA TYR A 216 12.35 -15.20 -10.04
C TYR A 216 13.54 -14.81 -10.94
N ASP A 217 14.77 -14.88 -10.41
CA ASP A 217 15.99 -14.59 -11.16
C ASP A 217 16.21 -15.62 -12.28
N MET A 218 16.00 -16.91 -11.97
CA MET A 218 16.05 -17.98 -12.97
C MET A 218 15.04 -17.74 -14.09
N ALA A 219 13.78 -17.44 -13.76
CA ALA A 219 12.75 -17.17 -14.75
C ALA A 219 13.07 -15.93 -15.59
N SER A 220 13.53 -14.84 -14.97
CA SER A 220 13.89 -13.60 -15.66
C SER A 220 15.14 -13.73 -16.53
N SER A 221 16.03 -14.68 -16.24
CA SER A 221 17.18 -14.98 -17.10
C SER A 221 16.81 -15.75 -18.39
N ILE A 222 15.64 -16.41 -18.39
CA ILE A 222 15.16 -17.24 -19.51
C ILE A 222 14.09 -16.49 -20.31
N TYR A 223 13.24 -15.71 -19.65
CA TYR A 223 12.09 -15.04 -20.25
C TYR A 223 12.24 -13.52 -20.17
N GLU A 224 12.10 -12.85 -21.32
CA GLU A 224 12.28 -11.40 -21.45
C GLU A 224 11.05 -10.59 -20.98
N SER A 225 9.85 -11.19 -21.03
CA SER A 225 8.59 -10.51 -20.72
C SER A 225 8.13 -10.77 -19.28
N SER A 226 8.29 -9.78 -18.41
CA SER A 226 7.59 -9.73 -17.11
C SER A 226 6.50 -8.65 -17.14
N VAL A 227 5.38 -8.93 -16.48
CA VAL A 227 4.29 -7.95 -16.32
C VAL A 227 4.43 -7.32 -14.94
N MET A 228 4.80 -6.04 -14.90
CA MET A 228 4.91 -5.30 -13.66
C MET A 228 3.55 -4.76 -13.22
N LEU A 229 3.14 -5.07 -11.98
CA LEU A 229 1.98 -4.46 -11.36
C LEU A 229 2.38 -3.07 -10.81
N LEU A 230 1.70 -2.02 -11.27
CA LEU A 230 2.08 -0.63 -10.96
C LEU A 230 1.33 -0.05 -9.77
N GLU A 231 0.10 -0.50 -9.52
CA GLU A 231 -0.78 0.10 -8.51
C GLU A 231 -0.45 -0.45 -7.10
N HIS A 232 -0.24 0.45 -6.14
CA HIS A 232 0.10 0.11 -4.76
C HIS A 232 -0.99 0.56 -3.79
N PHE A 233 -1.57 -0.41 -3.07
CA PHE A 233 -2.75 -0.20 -2.22
C PHE A 233 -2.47 -0.35 -0.72
N ARG A 234 -1.19 -0.45 -0.31
CA ARG A 234 -0.81 -0.89 1.04
C ARG A 234 -0.32 0.23 1.96
N CYS A 235 0.72 0.94 1.58
CA CYS A 235 1.37 1.94 2.42
C CYS A 235 0.79 3.32 2.19
N HIS A 236 0.87 4.19 3.20
CA HIS A 236 0.70 5.62 3.03
C HIS A 236 1.62 6.15 1.91
N PRO A 237 1.20 7.12 1.06
CA PRO A 237 2.02 7.65 -0.03
C PRO A 237 3.40 8.14 0.40
N ALA A 238 3.50 8.81 1.56
CA ALA A 238 4.76 9.28 2.13
C ALA A 238 5.72 8.14 2.53
N ILE A 239 5.20 6.95 2.83
CA ILE A 239 6.00 5.79 3.20
C ILE A 239 6.55 5.12 1.93
N ILE A 240 5.67 4.75 1.00
CA ILE A 240 6.07 4.00 -0.21
C ILE A 240 6.93 4.82 -1.18
N SER A 241 6.86 6.15 -1.11
CA SER A 241 7.65 7.04 -1.98
C SER A 241 9.15 6.82 -1.82
N TYR A 242 9.64 6.42 -0.64
CA TYR A 242 11.04 6.00 -0.45
C TYR A 242 11.39 4.84 -1.38
N SER A 243 10.63 3.73 -1.28
CA SER A 243 10.90 2.53 -2.07
C SER A 243 10.70 2.79 -3.56
N ASN A 244 9.66 3.54 -3.91
CA ASN A 244 9.34 3.87 -5.30
C ASN A 244 10.48 4.66 -5.98
N LYS A 245 11.01 5.67 -5.30
CA LYS A 245 12.12 6.50 -5.80
C LYS A 245 13.41 5.70 -5.93
N ASN A 246 13.76 4.91 -4.91
CA ASN A 246 15.08 4.28 -4.83
C ASN A 246 15.17 2.93 -5.56
N PHE A 247 14.09 2.15 -5.67
CA PHE A 247 14.14 0.77 -6.20
C PHE A 247 13.31 0.54 -7.47
N TYR A 248 12.25 1.32 -7.67
CA TYR A 248 11.30 1.09 -8.78
C TYR A 248 11.29 2.18 -9.85
N GLY A 249 12.09 3.24 -9.69
CA GLY A 249 12.21 4.34 -10.66
C GLY A 249 10.92 5.15 -10.81
N ASN A 250 10.19 5.37 -9.71
CA ASN A 250 8.91 6.11 -9.68
C ASN A 250 7.78 5.49 -10.52
N ARG A 251 7.88 4.22 -10.89
CA ARG A 251 6.84 3.51 -11.66
C ARG A 251 5.66 3.05 -10.81
N ILE A 252 5.84 2.90 -9.51
CA ILE A 252 4.76 2.51 -8.60
C ILE A 252 3.81 3.70 -8.41
N LYS A 253 2.51 3.42 -8.46
CA LYS A 253 1.42 4.39 -8.31
C LYS A 253 0.74 4.15 -6.97
N PRO A 254 1.00 4.98 -5.93
CA PRO A 254 0.28 4.88 -4.66
C PRO A 254 -1.20 5.19 -4.90
N MET A 255 -2.03 4.16 -4.77
CA MET A 255 -3.48 4.24 -4.90
C MET A 255 -4.16 4.25 -3.54
N ARG A 256 -3.43 3.89 -2.47
CA ARG A 256 -3.97 3.93 -1.11
C ARG A 256 -4.15 5.37 -0.66
N LEU A 257 -5.32 5.64 -0.11
CA LEU A 257 -5.52 6.77 0.79
C LEU A 257 -6.02 6.27 2.13
N SER A 258 -5.27 6.57 3.18
CA SER A 258 -5.67 6.27 4.55
C SER A 258 -6.98 6.98 4.87
N LYS A 259 -7.92 6.29 5.52
CA LYS A 259 -9.10 6.94 6.11
C LYS A 259 -8.65 7.76 7.32
N LYS A 260 -9.34 8.83 7.72
CA LYS A 260 -8.92 9.65 8.87
C LYS A 260 -8.76 8.86 10.18
N SER A 261 -9.62 7.88 10.42
CA SER A 261 -9.57 6.98 11.57
C SER A 261 -8.34 6.07 11.52
N GLU A 262 -7.94 5.64 10.32
CA GLU A 262 -6.75 4.83 10.05
C GLU A 262 -5.47 5.67 10.06
N GLN A 263 -5.59 6.94 9.66
CA GLN A 263 -4.48 7.84 9.42
C GLN A 263 -3.80 8.19 10.74
N LEU A 264 -2.53 7.82 10.79
CA LEU A 264 -1.64 8.24 11.86
C LEU A 264 -0.81 9.41 11.33
N SER A 265 -1.23 10.65 11.60
CA SER A 265 -0.45 11.84 11.25
C SER A 265 0.50 12.21 12.40
N PRO A 266 1.81 12.37 12.15
CA PRO A 266 2.51 12.23 10.87
C PRO A 266 2.74 10.77 10.44
N ALA A 267 2.81 10.54 9.13
CA ALA A 267 3.09 9.22 8.56
C ALA A 267 4.56 8.80 8.75
N LEU A 268 5.48 9.76 8.85
CA LEU A 268 6.90 9.55 9.06
C LEU A 268 7.34 10.26 10.34
N VAL A 269 8.03 9.54 11.23
CA VAL A 269 8.59 10.13 12.45
C VAL A 269 10.06 9.77 12.58
N ALA A 270 10.95 10.74 12.56
CA ALA A 270 12.37 10.54 12.83
C ALA A 270 12.66 10.80 14.31
N ILE A 271 13.24 9.81 15.01
CA ILE A 271 13.70 9.95 16.39
C ILE A 271 15.24 9.92 16.37
N TYR A 272 15.83 11.09 16.60
CA TYR A 272 17.28 11.25 16.72
C TYR A 272 17.72 11.01 18.17
N THR A 273 18.68 10.11 18.34
CA THR A 273 19.24 9.72 19.64
C THR A 273 20.74 10.08 19.69
N PRO A 274 21.11 11.32 20.02
CA PRO A 274 22.50 11.80 19.91
C PRO A 274 23.49 11.03 20.79
N GLN A 275 23.03 10.42 21.88
CA GLN A 275 23.85 9.62 22.81
C GLN A 275 24.00 8.16 22.38
N GLY A 276 23.32 7.74 21.30
CA GLY A 276 23.33 6.36 20.88
C GLY A 276 24.63 5.96 20.20
N TYR A 277 25.06 4.74 20.48
CA TYR A 277 26.27 4.16 19.93
C TYR A 277 26.05 2.67 19.67
N ARG A 278 26.80 2.14 18.69
CA ARG A 278 26.73 0.72 18.33
C ARG A 278 27.75 -0.07 19.14
N GLU A 279 27.26 -0.88 20.06
CA GLU A 279 28.06 -1.95 20.66
C GLU A 279 28.29 -3.05 19.62
N SER A 280 29.55 -3.36 19.33
CA SER A 280 29.93 -4.52 18.52
C SER A 280 30.69 -5.53 19.38
N LYS A 281 30.00 -6.60 19.82
CA LYS A 281 30.61 -7.72 20.56
C LYS A 281 30.27 -9.02 19.84
N ASN A 282 31.28 -9.84 19.52
CA ASN A 282 31.10 -11.14 18.85
C ASN A 282 30.23 -11.06 17.57
N SER A 283 30.45 -10.05 16.72
CA SER A 283 29.64 -9.78 15.51
C SER A 283 28.16 -9.49 15.74
N LYS A 284 27.74 -9.29 17.00
CA LYS A 284 26.41 -8.74 17.34
C LYS A 284 26.50 -7.23 17.37
N HIS A 285 25.58 -6.57 16.67
CA HIS A 285 25.45 -5.13 16.62
C HIS A 285 24.20 -4.73 17.38
N ILE A 286 24.36 -3.98 18.47
CA ILE A 286 23.26 -3.54 19.34
C ILE A 286 23.44 -2.05 19.62
N ASN A 287 22.37 -1.28 19.54
CA ASN A 287 22.31 0.10 20.00
C ASN A 287 21.23 0.20 21.08
N ARG A 288 21.66 0.28 22.34
CA ARG A 288 20.76 0.26 23.51
C ARG A 288 19.94 1.53 23.64
N ILE A 289 20.51 2.67 23.25
CA ILE A 289 19.83 3.97 23.30
C ILE A 289 18.70 4.00 22.28
N GLU A 290 18.94 3.52 21.05
CA GLU A 290 17.86 3.34 20.06
C GLU A 290 16.76 2.40 20.59
N ALA A 291 17.14 1.29 21.23
CA ALA A 291 16.18 0.35 21.80
C ALA A 291 15.33 0.98 22.90
N LYS A 292 15.95 1.69 23.86
CA LYS A 292 15.24 2.44 24.91
C LYS A 292 14.27 3.46 24.32
N ALA A 293 14.71 4.26 23.35
CA ALA A 293 13.87 5.25 22.67
C ALA A 293 12.64 4.60 21.99
N ILE A 294 12.81 3.42 21.37
CA ILE A 294 11.70 2.66 20.79
C ILE A 294 10.71 2.22 21.87
N ILE A 295 11.19 1.67 22.99
CA ILE A 295 10.32 1.21 24.09
C ILE A 295 9.54 2.38 24.70
N GLU A 296 10.19 3.51 24.96
CA GLU A 296 9.51 4.68 25.51
C GLU A 296 8.50 5.30 24.53
N GLU A 297 8.80 5.37 23.24
CA GLU A 297 7.82 5.82 22.24
C GLU A 297 6.64 4.82 22.14
N MET A 298 6.89 3.51 22.17
CA MET A 298 5.83 2.50 22.23
C MET A 298 4.95 2.68 23.47
N LYS A 299 5.53 3.01 24.62
CA LYS A 299 4.80 3.28 25.86
C LYS A 299 3.85 4.48 25.72
N LEU A 300 4.29 5.54 25.03
CA LEU A 300 3.44 6.69 24.73
C LEU A 300 2.29 6.30 23.79
N LEU A 301 2.57 5.54 22.73
CA LEU A 301 1.55 5.07 21.80
C LEU A 301 0.51 4.19 22.49
N LEU A 302 0.93 3.23 23.31
CA LEU A 302 0.03 2.30 23.99
C LEU A 302 -0.88 2.97 25.04
N LYS A 303 -0.48 4.14 25.57
CA LYS A 303 -1.31 4.94 26.48
C LYS A 303 -2.39 5.75 25.76
N ASP A 304 -2.21 6.04 24.48
CA ASP A 304 -3.14 6.83 23.70
C ASP A 304 -4.17 5.91 23.01
N GLU A 305 -5.45 6.13 23.34
CA GLU A 305 -6.56 5.30 22.87
C GLU A 305 -6.64 5.22 21.33
N ARG A 306 -6.13 6.24 20.61
CA ARG A 306 -6.07 6.25 19.14
C ARG A 306 -5.23 5.10 18.56
N TYR A 307 -4.31 4.55 19.34
CA TYR A 307 -3.39 3.49 18.91
C TYR A 307 -3.67 2.13 19.56
N ALA A 308 -4.68 2.02 20.44
CA ALA A 308 -4.94 0.81 21.23
C ALA A 308 -5.20 -0.46 20.40
N ASN A 309 -5.68 -0.32 19.16
CA ASN A 309 -5.94 -1.43 18.23
C ASN A 309 -5.02 -1.42 17.00
N ARG A 310 -3.90 -0.70 17.06
CA ARG A 310 -2.93 -0.61 15.97
C ARG A 310 -1.87 -1.67 16.13
N SER A 311 -1.57 -2.33 15.02
CA SER A 311 -0.53 -3.35 14.99
C SER A 311 0.86 -2.69 14.96
N ILE A 312 1.79 -3.18 15.79
CA ILE A 312 3.14 -2.59 15.92
C ILE A 312 4.20 -3.60 15.48
N GLY A 313 5.23 -3.14 14.77
CA GLY A 313 6.41 -3.94 14.48
C GLY A 313 7.71 -3.15 14.64
N VAL A 314 8.79 -3.86 14.93
CA VAL A 314 10.15 -3.30 14.97
C VAL A 314 11.06 -4.09 14.04
N ILE A 315 11.76 -3.38 13.15
CA ILE A 315 12.70 -3.94 12.19
C ILE A 315 14.09 -3.38 12.48
N SER A 316 15.06 -4.26 12.71
CA SER A 316 16.47 -3.85 12.70
C SER A 316 17.03 -3.81 11.28
N LEU A 317 17.72 -2.71 10.94
CA LEU A 317 18.40 -2.56 9.66
C LEU A 317 19.80 -3.23 9.64
N LEU A 318 20.32 -3.65 10.80
CA LEU A 318 21.65 -4.27 10.92
C LEU A 318 21.64 -5.54 11.77
N GLY A 319 21.15 -6.63 11.16
CA GLY A 319 21.20 -7.97 11.74
C GLY A 319 20.15 -8.23 12.83
N PRO A 320 20.00 -9.51 13.26
CA PRO A 320 18.91 -9.90 14.15
C PRO A 320 19.14 -9.54 15.62
N ALA A 321 20.38 -9.33 16.06
CA ALA A 321 20.72 -9.16 17.48
C ALA A 321 20.04 -7.95 18.13
N GLN A 322 19.92 -6.83 17.40
CA GLN A 322 19.18 -5.66 17.88
C GLN A 322 17.69 -5.97 18.05
N ALA A 323 17.09 -6.70 17.11
CA ALA A 323 15.68 -7.06 17.17
C ALA A 323 15.40 -8.03 18.33
N GLU A 324 16.25 -9.04 18.56
CA GLU A 324 16.16 -9.93 19.72
C GLU A 324 16.25 -9.16 21.04
N PHE A 325 17.15 -8.17 21.11
CA PHE A 325 17.29 -7.29 22.27
C PHE A 325 16.02 -6.47 22.51
N ILE A 326 15.51 -5.76 21.50
CA ILE A 326 14.27 -4.96 21.60
C ILE A 326 13.07 -5.86 21.95
N GLN A 327 12.99 -7.06 21.39
CA GLN A 327 11.90 -8.00 21.70
C GLN A 327 11.90 -8.38 23.18
N SER A 328 13.08 -8.60 23.76
CA SER A 328 13.24 -8.94 25.18
C SER A 328 12.84 -7.77 26.08
N GLU A 329 13.29 -6.56 25.75
CA GLU A 329 12.93 -5.34 26.49
C GLU A 329 11.43 -5.06 26.41
N ALA A 330 10.81 -5.19 25.23
CA ALA A 330 9.37 -5.02 25.05
C ALA A 330 8.57 -6.04 25.85
N LEU A 331 9.02 -7.30 25.90
CA LEU A 331 8.37 -8.34 26.69
C LEU A 331 8.45 -8.04 28.19
N ASN A 332 9.59 -7.54 28.67
CA ASN A 332 9.80 -7.17 30.06
C ASN A 332 8.93 -5.97 30.47
N GLU A 333 8.83 -4.93 29.62
CA GLU A 333 8.10 -3.70 29.93
C GLU A 333 6.57 -3.87 29.81
N PHE A 334 6.08 -4.53 28.74
CA PHE A 334 4.64 -4.55 28.42
C PHE A 334 3.94 -5.88 28.74
N GLY A 335 4.70 -6.97 28.85
CA GLY A 335 4.17 -8.33 29.01
C GLY A 335 3.53 -8.92 27.75
N ALA A 336 3.38 -10.25 27.72
CA ALA A 336 2.92 -10.98 26.53
C ALA A 336 1.47 -10.66 26.11
N GLY A 337 0.59 -10.32 27.07
CA GLY A 337 -0.81 -10.00 26.80
C GLY A 337 -0.96 -8.75 25.94
N THR A 338 -0.35 -7.66 26.36
CA THR A 338 -0.33 -6.37 25.64
C THR A 338 0.27 -6.51 24.25
N LEU A 339 1.42 -7.19 24.15
CA LEU A 339 2.09 -7.42 22.87
C LEU A 339 1.24 -8.26 21.90
N THR A 340 0.47 -9.23 22.40
CA THR A 340 -0.45 -10.01 21.57
C THR A 340 -1.62 -9.16 21.05
N GLN A 341 -2.17 -8.27 21.89
CA GLN A 341 -3.27 -7.38 21.52
C GLN A 341 -2.88 -6.45 20.36
N VAL A 342 -1.67 -5.89 20.38
CA VAL A 342 -1.14 -5.05 19.29
C VAL A 342 -0.40 -5.84 18.21
N GLN A 343 -0.58 -7.17 18.18
CA GLN A 343 0.03 -8.07 17.19
C GLN A 343 1.54 -7.82 17.00
N PHE A 344 2.25 -7.53 18.10
CA PHE A 344 3.63 -7.11 18.07
C PHE A 344 4.52 -8.12 17.35
N ALA A 345 5.37 -7.63 16.46
CA ALA A 345 6.43 -8.42 15.84
C ALA A 345 7.76 -7.67 15.93
N CYS A 346 8.86 -8.40 16.06
CA CYS A 346 10.20 -7.82 16.08
C CYS A 346 11.15 -8.76 15.32
N GLY A 347 12.00 -8.21 14.47
CA GLY A 347 12.90 -9.01 13.64
C GLY A 347 13.78 -8.17 12.72
N ASP A 348 14.44 -8.81 11.77
CA ASP A 348 15.06 -8.12 10.64
C ASP A 348 14.06 -7.99 9.49
N ALA A 349 14.49 -7.42 8.35
CA ALA A 349 13.62 -7.25 7.20
C ALA A 349 13.03 -8.58 6.67
N SER A 350 13.75 -9.69 6.79
CA SER A 350 13.29 -11.01 6.31
C SER A 350 12.17 -11.57 7.18
N ALA A 351 12.19 -11.32 8.49
CA ALA A 351 11.15 -11.75 9.41
C ALA A 351 9.77 -11.10 9.14
N PHE A 352 9.74 -9.97 8.44
CA PHE A 352 8.51 -9.27 8.07
C PHE A 352 8.08 -9.53 6.62
N GLN A 353 8.68 -10.49 5.94
CA GLN A 353 8.31 -10.76 4.55
C GLN A 353 6.87 -11.33 4.47
N GLY A 354 6.06 -10.75 3.58
CA GLY A 354 4.62 -11.03 3.52
C GLY A 354 3.78 -10.53 4.72
N ALA A 355 4.41 -9.92 5.73
CA ALA A 355 3.76 -9.36 6.91
C ALA A 355 3.85 -7.83 6.95
N GLU A 356 2.85 -7.19 7.54
CA GLU A 356 2.72 -5.74 7.60
C GLU A 356 2.18 -5.32 8.96
N ARG A 357 2.42 -4.07 9.34
CA ARG A 357 1.89 -3.48 10.57
C ARG A 357 1.43 -2.06 10.30
N ASP A 358 0.50 -1.59 11.12
CA ASP A 358 0.03 -0.21 11.07
C ASP A 358 1.18 0.75 11.39
N ILE A 359 1.99 0.38 12.38
CA ILE A 359 3.16 1.13 12.84
C ILE A 359 4.40 0.24 12.74
N ILE A 360 5.45 0.72 12.07
CA ILE A 360 6.77 0.06 12.06
C ILE A 360 7.83 1.01 12.57
N PHE A 361 8.69 0.53 13.47
CA PHE A 361 9.94 1.17 13.86
C PHE A 361 11.11 0.57 13.11
N LEU A 362 11.93 1.41 12.49
CA LEU A 362 13.20 1.04 11.90
C LEU A 362 14.33 1.47 12.84
N SER A 363 15.05 0.51 13.41
CA SER A 363 16.28 0.77 14.20
C SER A 363 17.48 0.75 13.26
N MET A 364 18.17 1.89 13.15
CA MET A 364 19.27 2.09 12.21
C MET A 364 20.57 1.39 12.65
N VAL A 365 20.83 1.32 13.95
CA VAL A 365 22.02 0.67 14.54
C VAL A 365 23.32 1.17 13.90
N ALA A 366 23.41 2.49 13.72
CA ALA A 366 24.59 3.16 13.16
C ALA A 366 25.46 3.77 14.26
N ASP A 367 26.74 3.90 13.95
CA ASP A 367 27.76 4.47 14.84
C ASP A 367 28.40 5.65 14.11
N PRO A 368 28.39 6.87 14.68
CA PRO A 368 29.06 8.03 14.08
C PRO A 368 30.53 7.78 13.76
N GLN A 369 31.22 6.96 14.56
CA GLN A 369 32.66 6.72 14.45
C GLN A 369 33.00 5.51 13.57
N ASN A 370 32.08 4.54 13.42
CA ASN A 370 32.31 3.29 12.67
C ASN A 370 31.20 3.00 11.64
N CYS A 371 30.90 4.00 10.81
CA CYS A 371 29.86 3.91 9.78
C CYS A 371 30.40 3.32 8.46
N HIS A 372 30.42 1.99 8.33
CA HIS A 372 30.75 1.33 7.07
C HIS A 372 29.58 1.36 6.08
N ALA A 373 29.85 1.69 4.82
CA ALA A 373 28.82 1.85 3.79
C ALA A 373 28.03 0.56 3.53
N LEU A 374 26.72 0.59 3.81
CA LEU A 374 25.79 -0.45 3.37
C LEU A 374 25.34 -0.15 1.94
N SER A 375 25.94 -0.83 0.96
CA SER A 375 25.77 -0.52 -0.48
C SER A 375 25.60 -1.74 -1.39
N ARG A 376 25.54 -2.95 -0.80
CA ARG A 376 25.38 -4.20 -1.54
C ARG A 376 23.91 -4.44 -1.88
N SER A 377 23.64 -5.23 -2.91
CA SER A 377 22.27 -5.54 -3.37
C SER A 377 21.41 -6.22 -2.30
N ASP A 378 22.01 -7.04 -1.43
CA ASP A 378 21.29 -7.65 -0.29
C ASP A 378 20.84 -6.61 0.73
N HIS A 379 21.60 -5.53 0.92
CA HIS A 379 21.18 -4.38 1.74
C HIS A 379 20.06 -3.59 1.05
N GLU A 380 20.13 -3.36 -0.27
CA GLU A 380 19.05 -2.70 -1.02
C GLU A 380 17.72 -3.43 -0.84
N GLN A 381 17.71 -4.75 -1.00
CA GLN A 381 16.52 -5.58 -0.81
C GLN A 381 15.97 -5.49 0.62
N ARG A 382 16.84 -5.53 1.64
CA ARG A 382 16.43 -5.42 3.04
C ARG A 382 15.84 -4.05 3.36
N PHE A 383 16.43 -2.97 2.86
CA PHE A 383 15.91 -1.62 3.06
C PHE A 383 14.58 -1.43 2.35
N ASN A 384 14.44 -1.91 1.11
CA ASN A 384 13.19 -1.86 0.37
C ASN A 384 12.07 -2.61 1.12
N VAL A 385 12.36 -3.82 1.59
CA VAL A 385 11.40 -4.61 2.37
C VAL A 385 11.04 -3.86 3.65
N ALA A 386 12.02 -3.43 4.46
CA ALA A 386 11.78 -2.77 5.73
C ALA A 386 10.93 -1.50 5.59
N ALA A 387 11.26 -0.63 4.63
CA ALA A 387 10.56 0.63 4.41
C ALA A 387 9.15 0.46 3.80
N SER A 388 8.80 -0.73 3.33
CA SER A 388 7.48 -1.03 2.76
C SER A 388 6.56 -1.84 3.69
N ARG A 389 6.92 -2.05 4.96
CA ARG A 389 6.11 -2.84 5.92
C ARG A 389 5.12 -2.01 6.73
N ALA A 390 5.34 -0.70 6.80
CA ALA A 390 4.47 0.23 7.49
C ALA A 390 3.24 0.56 6.64
N ARG A 391 2.05 0.39 7.20
CA ARG A 391 0.80 0.79 6.54
C ARG A 391 0.51 2.27 6.75
N GLU A 392 0.58 2.75 8.01
CA GLU A 392 0.17 4.12 8.39
C GLU A 392 1.31 4.98 8.88
N ARG A 393 2.18 4.43 9.74
CA ARG A 393 3.29 5.18 10.34
C ARG A 393 4.59 4.42 10.30
N MET A 394 5.64 5.08 9.83
CA MET A 394 7.01 4.59 9.85
C MET A 394 7.86 5.48 10.76
N TYR A 395 8.40 4.89 11.82
CA TYR A 395 9.40 5.52 12.67
C TYR A 395 10.80 5.15 12.18
N LEU A 396 11.69 6.13 12.12
CA LEU A 396 13.12 5.91 11.93
C LEU A 396 13.86 6.35 13.19
N VAL A 397 14.46 5.40 13.90
CA VAL A 397 15.25 5.67 15.10
C VAL A 397 16.73 5.57 14.72
N HIS A 398 17.46 6.67 14.90
CA HIS A 398 18.85 6.78 14.46
C HIS A 398 19.70 7.57 15.46
N SER A 399 20.98 7.22 15.56
CA SER A 399 21.96 7.92 16.41
C SER A 399 23.02 8.70 15.62
N VAL A 400 22.87 8.78 14.30
CA VAL A 400 23.82 9.46 13.40
C VAL A 400 23.11 10.57 12.61
N SER A 401 23.78 11.70 12.43
CA SER A 401 23.38 12.72 11.45
C SER A 401 23.84 12.39 10.03
N ARG A 402 23.33 13.12 9.03
CA ARG A 402 23.67 12.98 7.60
C ARG A 402 25.18 13.08 7.34
N ASP A 403 25.87 13.94 8.07
CA ASP A 403 27.31 14.21 7.88
C ASP A 403 28.21 13.03 8.30
N HIS A 404 27.70 12.13 9.14
CA HIS A 404 28.43 10.94 9.57
C HIS A 404 28.33 9.77 8.57
N ILE A 405 27.47 9.88 7.55
CA ILE A 405 27.18 8.77 6.63
C ILE A 405 27.80 9.04 5.26
N SER A 406 28.48 8.03 4.72
CA SER A 406 29.01 8.09 3.35
C SER A 406 27.89 8.28 2.31
N PRO A 407 28.09 9.07 1.24
CA PRO A 407 27.12 9.21 0.15
C PRO A 407 26.72 7.90 -0.55
N LYS A 408 27.52 6.84 -0.42
CA LYS A 408 27.25 5.52 -1.01
C LYS A 408 26.38 4.62 -0.12
N ASP A 409 26.05 5.06 1.10
CA ASP A 409 25.32 4.26 2.07
C ASP A 409 23.81 4.46 1.94
N LEU A 410 23.07 3.36 1.90
CA LEU A 410 21.60 3.37 1.80
C LEU A 410 20.91 4.06 2.99
N ARG A 411 21.55 4.11 4.15
CA ARG A 411 21.04 4.83 5.33
C ARG A 411 20.92 6.33 5.10
N LEU A 412 21.81 6.91 4.29
CA LEU A 412 21.73 8.33 3.94
C LEU A 412 20.47 8.60 3.11
N ASN A 413 20.16 7.74 2.14
CA ASN A 413 18.94 7.88 1.33
C ASN A 413 17.68 7.80 2.20
N LEU A 414 17.68 6.93 3.23
CA LEU A 414 16.57 6.81 4.17
C LEU A 414 16.45 8.04 5.08
N LEU A 415 17.56 8.58 5.60
CA LEU A 415 17.54 9.85 6.36
C LEU A 415 17.09 11.02 5.47
N ASN A 416 17.55 11.09 4.24
CA ASN A 416 17.14 12.11 3.28
C ASN A 416 15.63 12.06 3.07
N HIS A 417 15.06 10.86 2.92
CA HIS A 417 13.61 10.68 2.81
C HIS A 417 12.83 11.28 3.98
N PHE A 418 13.26 11.05 5.21
CA PHE A 418 12.57 11.58 6.39
C PHE A 418 12.71 13.09 6.55
N TYR A 419 13.82 13.69 6.13
CA TYR A 419 14.12 15.09 6.42
C TYR A 419 13.94 16.03 5.21
N ASP A 420 13.94 15.52 3.97
CA ASP A 420 13.71 16.30 2.75
C ASP A 420 12.24 16.32 2.32
N LEU A 421 11.37 15.49 2.93
CA LEU A 421 9.92 15.52 2.70
C LEU A 421 9.21 16.72 3.34
N GLN A 422 9.96 17.70 3.86
CA GLN A 422 9.42 18.96 4.33
C GLN A 422 9.19 19.90 3.15
N GLU A 423 8.12 19.73 2.40
CA GLU A 423 7.53 20.83 1.65
C GLU A 423 6.08 20.55 1.28
N ASP A 424 5.29 21.62 1.35
CA ASP A 424 3.92 21.76 0.86
C ASP A 424 2.78 21.11 1.68
N GLN A 425 2.20 21.92 2.58
CA GLN A 425 0.76 22.24 2.55
C GLN A 425 0.35 23.25 3.63
N LYS A 426 0.86 24.47 3.52
CA LYS A 426 0.17 25.66 4.07
C LYS A 426 -0.21 26.59 2.92
N ALA A 427 -1.03 26.08 2.01
CA ALA A 427 -1.73 26.96 1.10
C ALA A 427 -2.87 27.64 1.88
N SER A 428 -2.82 28.98 1.98
CA SER A 428 -3.98 29.79 2.37
C SER A 428 -5.17 29.49 1.45
N PHE A 429 -6.38 29.92 1.81
CA PHE A 429 -7.55 29.83 0.91
C PHE A 429 -7.21 30.31 -0.51
N GLU A 430 -6.51 31.44 -0.62
CA GLU A 430 -6.04 32.02 -1.88
C GLU A 430 -5.12 31.07 -2.65
N ALA A 431 -4.12 30.49 -1.98
CA ALA A 431 -3.20 29.55 -2.62
C ALA A 431 -3.91 28.24 -3.06
N LYS A 432 -4.95 27.79 -2.34
CA LYS A 432 -5.78 26.66 -2.81
C LYS A 432 -6.64 27.06 -4.00
N LEU A 433 -7.21 28.26 -3.99
CA LEU A 433 -8.02 28.78 -5.09
C LEU A 433 -7.19 28.93 -6.38
N ASP A 434 -5.92 29.32 -6.26
CA ASP A 434 -4.98 29.42 -7.38
C ASP A 434 -4.59 28.07 -8.00
N LEU A 435 -4.76 26.96 -7.28
CA LEU A 435 -4.54 25.61 -7.82
C LEU A 435 -5.67 25.16 -8.75
N CYS A 436 -6.87 25.75 -8.67
CA CYS A 436 -7.98 25.40 -9.54
C CYS A 436 -7.69 25.84 -10.99
N GLU A 437 -7.94 24.96 -11.97
CA GLU A 437 -7.53 25.16 -13.36
C GLU A 437 -8.58 25.93 -14.18
N SER A 438 -9.80 26.07 -13.65
CA SER A 438 -10.92 26.74 -14.33
C SER A 438 -11.74 27.62 -13.40
N GLU A 439 -12.39 28.64 -13.96
CA GLU A 439 -13.36 29.47 -13.22
C GLU A 439 -14.57 28.65 -12.72
N PHE A 440 -14.89 27.56 -13.43
CA PHE A 440 -15.87 26.59 -12.99
C PHE A 440 -15.44 25.88 -11.70
N GLU A 441 -14.24 25.29 -11.66
CA GLU A 441 -13.69 24.68 -10.45
C GLU A 441 -13.61 25.67 -9.29
N LYS A 442 -13.14 26.90 -9.54
CA LYS A 442 -13.09 27.96 -8.52
C LYS A 442 -14.48 28.25 -7.95
N SER A 443 -15.51 28.29 -8.80
CA SER A 443 -16.89 28.48 -8.35
C SER A 443 -17.37 27.33 -7.46
N VAL A 444 -17.07 26.09 -7.81
CA VAL A 444 -17.47 24.90 -7.02
C VAL A 444 -16.73 24.86 -5.69
N PHE A 445 -15.41 25.08 -5.72
CA PHE A 445 -14.55 25.17 -4.54
C PHE A 445 -15.05 26.24 -3.56
N THR A 446 -15.32 27.46 -4.07
CA THR A 446 -15.80 28.57 -3.25
C THR A 446 -17.14 28.23 -2.60
N THR A 447 -18.10 27.68 -3.35
CA THR A 447 -19.40 27.27 -2.79
C THR A 447 -19.27 26.21 -1.70
N LEU A 448 -18.45 25.18 -1.91
CA LEU A 448 -18.20 24.15 -0.88
C LEU A 448 -17.53 24.73 0.38
N HIS A 449 -16.58 25.66 0.19
CA HIS A 449 -15.92 26.35 1.29
C HIS A 449 -16.90 27.24 2.08
N GLU A 450 -17.75 28.01 1.40
CA GLU A 450 -18.81 28.83 2.02
C GLU A 450 -19.84 27.97 2.78
N MET A 451 -20.11 26.76 2.30
CA MET A 451 -20.92 25.75 3.00
C MET A 451 -20.21 25.14 4.23
N GLY A 452 -18.95 25.52 4.48
CA GLY A 452 -18.17 25.13 5.67
C GLY A 452 -17.44 23.80 5.54
N TYR A 453 -17.28 23.25 4.33
CA TYR A 453 -16.53 22.02 4.11
C TYR A 453 -15.03 22.27 3.97
N THR A 454 -14.23 21.28 4.38
CA THR A 454 -12.79 21.26 4.05
C THR A 454 -12.62 20.70 2.65
N VAL A 455 -12.08 21.53 1.75
CA VAL A 455 -11.84 21.16 0.35
C VAL A 455 -10.35 21.26 0.05
N THR A 456 -9.86 20.25 -0.68
CA THR A 456 -8.51 20.23 -1.20
C THR A 456 -8.60 20.09 -2.72
N PRO A 457 -8.15 21.11 -3.48
CA PRO A 457 -8.14 21.04 -4.92
C PRO A 457 -6.96 20.18 -5.40
N GLN A 458 -7.15 19.52 -6.53
CA GLN A 458 -6.08 18.99 -7.35
C GLN A 458 -5.26 17.89 -6.66
N VAL A 459 -5.99 16.99 -6.01
CA VAL A 459 -5.43 15.88 -5.23
C VAL A 459 -4.88 14.81 -6.18
N LYS A 460 -3.60 14.49 -6.02
CA LYS A 460 -2.90 13.49 -6.83
C LYS A 460 -3.07 12.10 -6.24
N VAL A 461 -3.55 11.15 -7.06
CA VAL A 461 -3.73 9.74 -6.70
C VAL A 461 -3.11 8.86 -7.79
N GLY A 462 -1.97 8.24 -7.49
CA GLY A 462 -1.20 7.50 -8.48
C GLY A 462 -0.79 8.37 -9.67
N SER A 463 -1.23 8.00 -10.88
CA SER A 463 -1.03 8.80 -12.11
C SER A 463 -2.19 9.75 -12.41
N TYR A 464 -3.20 9.79 -11.57
CA TYR A 464 -4.42 10.56 -11.79
C TYR A 464 -4.48 11.75 -10.85
N ARG A 465 -5.34 12.70 -11.21
CA ARG A 465 -5.65 13.89 -10.43
C ARG A 465 -7.17 13.99 -10.30
N ILE A 466 -7.61 14.42 -9.13
CA ILE A 466 -9.01 14.67 -8.80
C ILE A 466 -9.14 16.18 -8.61
N ASP A 467 -10.11 16.79 -9.29
CA ASP A 467 -10.24 18.25 -9.33
C ASP A 467 -10.45 18.82 -7.93
N LEU A 468 -11.39 18.26 -7.18
CA LEU A 468 -11.71 18.69 -5.82
C LEU A 468 -11.96 17.47 -4.93
N VAL A 469 -11.43 17.48 -3.70
CA VAL A 469 -11.75 16.48 -2.68
C VAL A 469 -12.37 17.17 -1.48
N VAL A 470 -13.58 16.73 -1.13
CA VAL A 470 -14.31 17.19 0.06
C VAL A 470 -14.10 16.19 1.18
N GLU A 471 -13.64 16.66 2.33
CA GLU A 471 -13.32 15.82 3.49
C GLU A 471 -14.24 16.12 4.67
N SER A 472 -14.66 15.07 5.39
CA SER A 472 -15.35 15.18 6.68
C SER A 472 -14.38 15.10 7.85
N ASP A 473 -14.84 15.32 9.08
CA ASP A 473 -14.04 15.01 10.29
C ASP A 473 -13.81 13.50 10.48
N GLY A 474 -14.59 12.65 9.79
CA GLY A 474 -14.48 11.19 9.81
C GLY A 474 -13.81 10.60 8.57
N ASP A 475 -14.08 9.32 8.30
CA ASP A 475 -13.43 8.53 7.24
C ASP A 475 -13.91 8.83 5.81
N GLN A 476 -14.90 9.71 5.68
CA GLN A 476 -15.61 9.90 4.44
C GLN A 476 -15.02 11.06 3.67
N ARG A 477 -14.83 10.84 2.37
CA ARG A 477 -14.41 11.86 1.42
C ARG A 477 -15.14 11.67 0.11
N LEU A 478 -15.42 12.77 -0.56
CA LEU A 478 -16.07 12.79 -1.86
C LEU A 478 -15.10 13.40 -2.87
N ALA A 479 -14.83 12.67 -3.95
CA ALA A 479 -14.19 13.25 -5.12
C ALA A 479 -15.24 14.02 -5.93
N VAL A 480 -15.01 15.30 -6.15
CA VAL A 480 -15.83 16.18 -6.96
C VAL A 480 -15.09 16.43 -8.26
N GLU A 481 -15.70 16.00 -9.37
CA GLU A 481 -15.17 16.15 -10.72
C GLU A 481 -15.93 17.25 -11.45
N CYS A 482 -15.18 18.21 -11.97
CA CYS A 482 -15.65 19.39 -12.65
C CYS A 482 -15.40 19.23 -14.15
N ASP A 483 -16.32 18.54 -14.84
CA ASP A 483 -16.23 18.29 -16.28
C ASP A 483 -16.47 19.60 -17.06
N GLY A 484 -15.38 20.32 -17.35
CA GLY A 484 -15.38 21.52 -18.19
C GLY A 484 -15.26 21.21 -19.69
N ASP A 485 -15.99 21.97 -20.51
CA ASP A 485 -16.10 21.76 -21.96
C ASP A 485 -14.77 21.93 -22.73
N SER A 486 -13.76 22.57 -22.14
CA SER A 486 -12.46 22.81 -22.79
C SER A 486 -11.49 21.62 -22.73
N TYR A 487 -11.69 20.69 -21.79
CA TYR A 487 -10.72 19.61 -21.52
C TYR A 487 -11.32 18.19 -21.60
N HIS A 488 -12.65 18.02 -21.58
CA HIS A 488 -13.31 16.70 -21.54
C HIS A 488 -14.20 16.41 -22.76
N GLY A 489 -13.66 16.61 -23.97
CA GLY A 489 -14.38 16.28 -25.21
C GLY A 489 -14.71 14.78 -25.35
N PRO A 490 -15.58 14.39 -26.30
CA PRO A 490 -16.02 12.99 -26.48
C PRO A 490 -14.88 11.98 -26.69
N GLU A 491 -13.75 12.43 -27.24
CA GLU A 491 -12.57 11.60 -27.48
C GLU A 491 -11.84 11.22 -26.17
N GLN A 492 -11.91 12.06 -25.14
CA GLN A 492 -11.27 11.80 -23.83
C GLN A 492 -12.17 11.03 -22.86
N TRP A 493 -13.47 10.92 -23.16
CA TRP A 493 -14.45 10.29 -22.27
C TRP A 493 -14.08 8.86 -21.88
N HIS A 494 -13.52 8.07 -22.81
CA HIS A 494 -13.12 6.70 -22.51
C HIS A 494 -11.98 6.62 -21.50
N ASP A 495 -11.01 7.53 -21.63
CA ASP A 495 -9.87 7.63 -20.73
C ASP A 495 -10.31 8.15 -19.35
N ASP A 496 -11.21 9.12 -19.31
CA ASP A 496 -11.83 9.61 -18.06
C ASP A 496 -12.62 8.53 -17.34
N MET A 497 -13.39 7.71 -18.07
CA MET A 497 -14.10 6.59 -17.49
C MET A 497 -13.16 5.50 -16.98
N THR A 498 -12.05 5.28 -17.67
CA THR A 498 -11.02 4.31 -17.23
C THR A 498 -10.29 4.81 -15.99
N ARG A 499 -9.99 6.12 -15.92
CA ARG A 499 -9.45 6.80 -14.73
C ARG A 499 -10.40 6.66 -13.56
N GLN A 500 -11.67 7.03 -13.74
CA GLN A 500 -12.68 6.94 -12.68
C GLN A 500 -12.81 5.49 -12.18
N ARG A 501 -12.85 4.50 -13.08
CA ARG A 501 -12.84 3.07 -12.71
C ARG A 501 -11.63 2.68 -11.86
N ALA A 502 -10.44 3.16 -12.21
CA ALA A 502 -9.24 2.86 -11.44
C ALA A 502 -9.34 3.45 -10.02
N LEU A 503 -9.86 4.66 -9.87
CA LEU A 503 -10.04 5.33 -8.59
C LEU A 503 -11.21 4.73 -7.77
N GLU A 504 -12.32 4.34 -8.40
CA GLU A 504 -13.44 3.65 -7.74
C GLU A 504 -12.99 2.29 -7.18
N ARG A 505 -12.17 1.53 -7.92
CA ARG A 505 -11.52 0.31 -7.39
C ARG A 505 -10.62 0.57 -6.20
N ALA A 506 -9.99 1.75 -6.15
CA ALA A 506 -9.20 2.21 -5.02
C ALA A 506 -10.05 2.73 -3.84
N GLY A 507 -11.38 2.75 -3.99
CA GLY A 507 -12.33 3.13 -2.94
C GLY A 507 -12.86 4.56 -3.02
N TRP A 508 -12.58 5.29 -4.10
CA TRP A 508 -13.14 6.63 -4.30
C TRP A 508 -14.62 6.59 -4.64
N THR A 509 -15.37 7.54 -4.10
CA THR A 509 -16.73 7.84 -4.53
C THR A 509 -16.71 9.19 -5.21
N PHE A 510 -17.34 9.26 -6.38
CA PHE A 510 -17.39 10.46 -7.20
C PHE A 510 -18.76 11.12 -7.15
N TRP A 511 -18.74 12.45 -7.21
CA TRP A 511 -19.85 13.27 -7.68
C TRP A 511 -19.31 14.11 -8.84
N ARG A 512 -20.07 14.18 -9.92
CA ARG A 512 -19.64 14.81 -11.16
C ARG A 512 -20.63 15.89 -11.56
N CYS A 513 -20.11 17.01 -12.04
CA CYS A 513 -20.91 18.10 -12.55
C CYS A 513 -20.31 18.66 -13.83
N PHE A 514 -21.16 18.83 -14.85
CA PHE A 514 -20.80 19.52 -16.07
C PHE A 514 -20.90 21.03 -15.86
N ALA A 515 -19.98 21.79 -16.44
CA ALA A 515 -19.97 23.26 -16.33
C ALA A 515 -21.32 23.86 -16.74
N SER A 516 -21.91 23.39 -17.84
CA SER A 516 -23.21 23.84 -18.34
C SER A 516 -24.35 23.67 -17.31
N SER A 517 -24.44 22.49 -16.68
CA SER A 517 -25.42 22.24 -15.62
C SER A 517 -25.15 23.08 -14.37
N TRP A 518 -23.89 23.32 -14.01
CA TRP A 518 -23.54 24.16 -12.86
C TRP A 518 -23.99 25.60 -13.03
N PHE A 519 -23.82 26.19 -14.21
CA PHE A 519 -24.18 27.59 -14.44
C PHE A 519 -25.69 27.80 -14.65
N ILE A 520 -26.40 26.82 -15.24
CA ILE A 520 -27.83 26.94 -15.53
C ILE A 520 -28.70 26.45 -14.37
N GLU A 521 -28.35 25.31 -13.77
CA GLU A 521 -29.14 24.64 -12.73
C GLU A 521 -28.40 24.62 -11.39
N ARG A 522 -27.72 25.72 -11.05
CA ARG A 522 -26.82 25.82 -9.89
C ARG A 522 -27.44 25.32 -8.59
N GLU A 523 -28.66 25.75 -8.29
CA GLU A 523 -29.37 25.36 -7.06
C GLU A 523 -29.63 23.85 -7.01
N ASN A 524 -30.05 23.25 -8.12
CA ASN A 524 -30.27 21.80 -8.22
C ASN A 524 -28.96 21.02 -8.04
N MET A 525 -27.86 21.50 -8.64
CA MET A 525 -26.55 20.86 -8.50
C MET A 525 -26.03 20.95 -7.05
N ILE A 526 -26.20 22.10 -6.39
CA ILE A 526 -25.83 22.26 -4.98
C ILE A 526 -26.66 21.32 -4.09
N MET A 527 -27.96 21.16 -4.35
CA MET A 527 -28.80 20.21 -3.63
C MET A 527 -28.35 18.77 -3.83
N SER A 528 -28.09 18.34 -5.07
CA SER A 528 -27.57 17.00 -5.39
C SER A 528 -26.23 16.72 -4.69
N LEU A 529 -25.30 17.67 -4.74
CA LEU A 529 -24.02 17.59 -4.05
C LEU A 529 -24.21 17.43 -2.54
N LYS A 530 -25.11 18.23 -1.95
CA LYS A 530 -25.42 18.17 -0.52
C LYS A 530 -26.05 16.84 -0.12
N GLU A 531 -27.03 16.35 -0.88
CA GLU A 531 -27.63 15.03 -0.65
C GLU A 531 -26.58 13.92 -0.69
N LYS A 532 -25.63 14.00 -1.63
CA LYS A 532 -24.53 13.03 -1.72
C LYS A 532 -23.60 13.12 -0.50
N LEU A 533 -23.20 14.32 -0.10
CA LEU A 533 -22.38 14.57 1.08
C LEU A 533 -23.07 14.03 2.34
N ASP A 534 -24.36 14.34 2.52
CA ASP A 534 -25.18 13.89 3.65
C ASP A 534 -25.36 12.36 3.67
N ALA A 535 -25.64 11.73 2.52
CA ALA A 535 -25.74 10.28 2.40
C ALA A 535 -24.41 9.57 2.72
N MET A 536 -23.29 10.23 2.46
CA MET A 536 -21.95 9.77 2.85
C MET A 536 -21.60 10.13 4.30
N GLY A 537 -22.40 10.91 5.00
CA GLY A 537 -22.12 11.39 6.36
C GLY A 537 -21.02 12.44 6.43
N ILE A 538 -20.70 13.10 5.31
CA ILE A 538 -19.70 14.18 5.24
C ILE A 538 -20.34 15.46 5.77
N LYS A 539 -19.86 15.94 6.92
CA LYS A 539 -20.38 17.14 7.59
C LYS A 539 -19.44 18.34 7.42
N PRO A 540 -19.97 19.57 7.44
CA PRO A 540 -19.17 20.79 7.44
C PRO A 540 -18.27 20.87 8.68
N THR A 541 -16.98 21.09 8.46
CA THR A 541 -15.93 21.08 9.49
C THR A 541 -15.50 22.49 9.91
N HIS A 542 -16.08 23.54 9.30
CA HIS A 542 -15.87 24.96 9.63
C HIS A 542 -14.39 25.36 9.72
N GLY A 543 -13.56 24.80 8.84
CA GLY A 543 -12.13 25.12 8.78
C GLY A 543 -11.29 24.52 9.91
N MET A 544 -11.79 23.53 10.66
CA MET A 544 -10.93 22.67 11.50
C MET A 544 -10.07 21.75 10.61
N SER A 545 -9.08 22.34 9.94
CA SER A 545 -8.03 21.58 9.27
C SER A 545 -7.09 21.06 10.36
N SER A 546 -7.23 19.79 10.75
CA SER A 546 -6.12 19.09 11.37
C SER A 546 -5.05 18.93 10.29
N LEU A 547 -4.06 19.82 10.31
CA LEU A 547 -2.90 19.78 9.44
C LEU A 547 -2.28 18.38 9.49
N ILE A 548 -2.24 17.70 8.34
CA ILE A 548 -1.48 16.46 8.19
C ILE A 548 -0.06 16.90 7.86
N GLN A 549 0.79 17.09 8.87
CA GLN A 549 2.23 17.02 8.63
C GLN A 549 2.55 15.56 8.35
N ASP A 550 3.18 15.27 7.22
CA ASP A 550 3.60 13.89 6.91
C ASP A 550 4.86 13.48 7.67
N VAL A 551 5.60 14.45 8.23
CA VAL A 551 6.87 14.24 8.92
C VAL A 551 6.90 14.94 10.28
N GLU A 552 7.36 14.24 11.31
CA GLU A 552 7.79 14.80 12.59
C GLU A 552 9.24 14.42 12.89
N HIS A 553 9.97 15.35 13.51
CA HIS A 553 11.32 15.12 14.03
C HIS A 553 11.32 15.28 15.54
N LYS A 554 11.81 14.24 16.23
CA LYS A 554 11.99 14.21 17.67
C LYS A 554 13.48 14.03 17.98
N VAL A 555 13.94 14.67 19.05
CA VAL A 555 15.22 14.36 19.68
C VAL A 555 14.91 13.65 20.99
N TRP A 556 15.51 12.49 21.20
CA TRP A 556 15.35 11.71 22.42
C TRP A 556 16.70 11.58 23.11
N VAL A 557 16.74 11.91 24.40
CA VAL A 557 17.92 11.91 25.26
C VAL A 557 17.59 11.03 26.47
N ASP A 558 18.54 10.23 26.93
CA ASP A 558 18.34 9.34 28.09
C ASP A 558 18.59 10.13 29.38
N ASP A 559 17.54 10.53 30.09
CA ASP A 559 17.63 11.35 31.31
C ASP A 559 18.53 10.72 32.40
N GLU A 560 18.60 9.38 32.46
CA GLU A 560 19.48 8.65 33.40
C GLU A 560 20.99 8.91 33.13
N SER A 561 21.34 9.23 31.88
CA SER A 561 22.72 9.51 31.49
C SER A 561 23.15 10.94 31.85
N GLU A 562 22.25 11.92 31.82
CA GLU A 562 22.53 13.30 32.27
C GLU A 562 22.78 13.35 33.77
N MET A 563 21.99 12.64 34.58
CA MET A 563 22.22 12.54 36.03
C MET A 563 23.56 11.88 36.39
N SER A 564 24.07 10.97 35.55
CA SER A 564 25.39 10.36 35.76
C SER A 564 26.54 11.30 35.40
N ALA A 565 26.38 12.10 34.34
CA ALA A 565 27.37 13.08 33.91
C ALA A 565 27.46 14.29 34.86
N GLU A 566 26.33 14.78 35.39
CA GLU A 566 26.32 15.83 36.41
C GLU A 566 26.98 15.38 37.73
N ASN A 567 26.75 14.13 38.15
CA ASN A 567 27.40 13.56 39.33
C ASN A 567 28.91 13.35 39.16
N ASP A 568 29.39 13.06 37.94
CA ASP A 568 30.83 12.96 37.66
C ASP A 568 31.48 14.35 37.57
N ILE A 569 30.77 15.37 37.08
CA ILE A 569 31.23 16.78 37.11
C ILE A 569 31.28 17.32 38.55
N GLU A 570 30.30 17.00 39.40
CA GLU A 570 30.35 17.37 40.83
C GLU A 570 31.48 16.64 41.58
N LYS A 571 31.81 15.39 41.22
CA LYS A 571 32.97 14.67 41.80
C LYS A 571 34.30 15.28 41.38
N ASP A 572 34.43 15.72 40.14
CA ASP A 572 35.66 16.37 39.66
C ASP A 572 35.80 17.81 40.20
N LEU A 573 34.69 18.49 40.54
CA LEU A 573 34.71 19.78 41.26
C LEU A 573 34.99 19.66 42.76
N LEU A 574 34.85 18.47 43.34
CA LEU A 574 35.17 18.17 44.74
C LEU A 574 36.63 17.69 44.94
N ILE A 575 37.43 17.62 43.87
CA ILE A 575 38.87 17.32 43.90
C ILE A 575 39.63 18.52 43.30
N VAL A 576 39.58 19.68 43.96
CA VAL A 576 40.56 20.77 43.80
C VAL A 576 40.91 21.36 45.16
#